data_AF-A0A429F227-F1
#
_entry.id   AF-A0A429F227-F1
#
_cell.length_a   1.000
_cell.length_b   1.000
_cell.length_c   1.000
_cell.angle_alpha   90.00
_cell.angle_beta   90.00
_cell.angle_gamma   90.00
#
_symmetry.space_group_name_H-M   'P 1'
#
loop_
_entity.id
_entity.type
_entity.pdbx_description
1 polymer ?
#
loop_
_entity_poly.entity_id
_entity_poly.type
_entity_poly.pdbx_seq_one_letter_code
_entity_poly.pdbx_strand_id
1 'polypeptide(L)'
;MTPEQIGRMLAEFERRLARVENSPRLSHAALDNTNLVVKDALGTVRGRVGMQDDGTIGLIAVDGPAPGAPSAPVVTSSIGGLRVVWDGTLADGNPLPSDFDHIAVHVATSSGFTPSAATFVGTITKAGDGGMLPVIPLPYQAHYVRLTAVNTSAAVSDPSEETAATPTQVEGADLQAGSVTAGAIAAGAVTAEKLEAVLQLATRLVAGDPDGARVELNEDGLRVYNDTDELVIRFDAADGDATFTGTITGSTVTGGLIQTALSGARITLNEANANEIIIYNEDDVAIGELSPQGLLVKGESGAVMWLNPNLPYPAVQLYNSSGSNVAAVAVSELTPGDANLELVSGTFPANGYTKMLWRSGLFRDAAVIERLALDSTPPLRVIGGRIFMDGTLANLGYVNQDNTAQNTSYIVEPNLATLGNGRLAMTPPASTFSGLYVQAASAHTGPLLRLYRDTDKFSVDKDGNTSVAGRVKPFTGESGTLSLQSGWTNYDATNYGTATVRKSANGTAYLFGRLQAGTATNGTLVATLPNSSYWPLVRHPFPHRAPQGGVDVTLLVNEIGELRIYDISGTVTNLSLAGISWPLW
;
A
#
# COMPACT_ATOMS: atom_id res chain seq x y z
N MET A 1 114.21 137.95 7.88
CA MET A 1 113.91 136.50 7.95
C MET A 1 115.24 135.79 7.76
N THR A 2 115.73 135.08 8.77
CA THR A 2 117.07 134.48 8.73
C THR A 2 117.03 133.17 7.93
N PRO A 3 118.14 132.75 7.30
CA PRO A 3 118.21 131.48 6.55
C PRO A 3 117.73 130.25 7.35
N GLU A 4 117.87 130.25 8.68
CA GLU A 4 117.35 129.20 9.55
C GLU A 4 115.82 129.10 9.59
N GLN A 5 115.09 130.20 9.40
CA GLN A 5 113.63 130.21 9.42
C GLN A 5 113.03 129.53 8.18
N ILE A 6 113.70 129.66 7.03
CA ILE A 6 113.28 129.03 5.76
C ILE A 6 113.54 127.52 5.80
N GLY A 7 114.69 127.09 6.34
CA GLY A 7 115.03 125.67 6.47
C GLY A 7 114.05 124.88 7.35
N ARG A 8 113.54 125.49 8.44
CA ARG A 8 112.51 124.84 9.28
C ARG A 8 111.17 124.68 8.57
N MET A 9 110.77 125.69 7.79
CA MET A 9 109.50 125.67 7.07
C MET A 9 109.50 124.61 5.95
N LEU A 10 110.62 124.45 5.25
CA LEU A 10 110.77 123.44 4.20
C LEU A 10 110.74 122.01 4.78
N ALA A 11 111.46 121.78 5.88
CA ALA A 11 111.46 120.49 6.57
C ALA A 11 110.07 120.13 7.15
N GLU A 12 109.28 121.13 7.55
CA GLU A 12 107.91 120.91 8.03
C GLU A 12 106.94 120.58 6.88
N PHE A 13 107.12 121.20 5.70
CA PHE A 13 106.35 120.87 4.51
C PHE A 13 106.62 119.44 4.01
N GLU A 14 107.88 119.01 3.97
CA GLU A 14 108.23 117.63 3.58
C GLU A 14 107.62 116.59 4.53
N ARG A 15 107.61 116.86 5.85
CA ARG A 15 106.97 115.97 6.83
C ARG A 15 105.44 115.96 6.77
N ARG A 16 104.80 117.00 6.22
CA ARG A 16 103.35 116.99 5.99
C ARG A 16 103.02 116.23 4.71
N LEU A 17 103.80 116.40 3.65
CA LEU A 17 103.59 115.69 2.39
C LEU A 17 103.77 114.17 2.56
N ALA A 18 104.83 113.73 3.24
CA ALA A 18 105.06 112.32 3.53
C ALA A 18 103.97 111.67 4.40
N ARG A 19 103.22 112.45 5.18
CA ARG A 19 102.07 111.96 5.97
C ARG A 19 100.78 111.86 5.15
N VAL A 20 100.61 112.71 4.15
CA VAL A 20 99.46 112.69 3.25
C VAL A 20 99.58 111.55 2.24
N GLU A 21 100.78 111.28 1.71
CA GLU A 21 101.01 110.18 0.76
C GLU A 21 100.88 108.78 1.40
N ASN A 22 101.12 108.65 2.70
CA ASN A 22 101.06 107.36 3.41
C ASN A 22 99.77 107.10 4.20
N SER A 23 98.69 107.87 3.96
CA SER A 23 97.40 107.63 4.59
C SER A 23 96.47 106.78 3.70
N PRO A 24 96.13 105.52 4.06
CA PRO A 24 95.24 104.69 3.27
C PRO A 24 93.79 105.22 3.29
N ARG A 25 93.26 105.58 2.12
CA ARG A 25 91.88 106.06 1.92
C ARG A 25 90.94 104.88 1.62
N LEU A 26 90.27 104.33 2.64
CA LEU A 26 89.24 103.28 2.47
C LEU A 26 87.86 103.66 3.05
N SER A 27 87.68 104.83 3.66
CA SER A 27 86.42 105.21 4.32
C SER A 27 85.27 105.56 3.38
N HIS A 28 85.52 105.70 2.07
CA HIS A 28 84.53 106.03 1.04
C HIS A 28 84.69 105.21 -0.25
N ALA A 29 85.14 103.96 -0.17
CA ALA A 29 85.26 103.09 -1.33
C ALA A 29 83.93 102.36 -1.62
N ALA A 30 83.45 102.45 -2.86
CA ALA A 30 82.35 101.63 -3.40
C ALA A 30 82.89 100.79 -4.55
N LEU A 31 82.32 99.58 -4.74
CA LEU A 31 82.63 98.70 -5.87
C LEU A 31 81.49 98.86 -6.89
N ASP A 32 81.72 99.68 -7.92
CA ASP A 32 80.73 99.92 -8.98
C ASP A 32 80.88 98.88 -10.10
N ASN A 33 79.89 98.00 -10.25
CA ASN A 33 79.82 96.98 -11.30
C ASN A 33 81.11 96.15 -11.46
N THR A 34 81.72 95.78 -10.33
CA THR A 34 82.95 95.01 -10.28
C THR A 34 82.94 94.08 -9.05
N ASN A 35 83.94 93.22 -8.96
CA ASN A 35 84.14 92.37 -7.80
C ASN A 35 85.54 92.54 -7.21
N LEU A 36 85.62 92.38 -5.90
CA LEU A 36 86.87 92.15 -5.21
C LEU A 36 87.32 90.73 -5.52
N VAL A 37 88.49 90.61 -6.15
CA VAL A 37 89.11 89.32 -6.44
C VAL A 37 90.00 88.92 -5.27
N VAL A 38 89.64 87.85 -4.57
CA VAL A 38 90.47 87.22 -3.55
C VAL A 38 91.42 86.27 -4.26
N LYS A 39 92.73 86.51 -4.13
CA LYS A 39 93.77 85.65 -4.71
C LYS A 39 94.53 84.94 -3.60
N ASP A 40 94.99 83.72 -3.87
CA ASP A 40 95.94 83.04 -3.00
C ASP A 40 97.38 83.59 -3.16
N ALA A 41 98.31 83.07 -2.36
CA ALA A 41 99.72 83.46 -2.38
C ALA A 41 100.42 83.20 -3.73
N LEU A 42 99.82 82.41 -4.64
CA LEU A 42 100.31 82.11 -5.98
C LEU A 42 99.64 83.00 -7.06
N GLY A 43 98.72 83.87 -6.67
CA GLY A 43 98.02 84.80 -7.56
C GLY A 43 96.77 84.22 -8.23
N THR A 44 96.38 82.98 -7.91
CA THR A 44 95.18 82.32 -8.43
C THR A 44 93.95 82.85 -7.72
N VAL A 45 92.87 83.08 -8.45
CA VAL A 45 91.61 83.56 -7.88
C VAL A 45 90.95 82.45 -7.07
N ARG A 46 90.68 82.70 -5.79
CA ARG A 46 90.00 81.77 -4.85
C ARG A 46 88.62 82.23 -4.42
N GLY A 47 88.29 83.49 -4.69
CA GLY A 47 86.95 83.98 -4.45
C GLY A 47 86.70 85.31 -5.14
N ARG A 48 85.42 85.58 -5.38
CA ARG A 48 84.95 86.88 -5.85
C ARG A 48 83.90 87.38 -4.87
N VAL A 49 84.03 88.65 -4.45
CA VAL A 49 83.05 89.34 -3.60
C VAL A 49 82.56 90.57 -4.35
N GLY A 50 81.30 90.56 -4.77
CA GLY A 50 80.71 91.69 -5.49
C GLY A 50 79.64 91.27 -6.48
N MET A 51 79.45 92.09 -7.51
CA MET A 51 78.44 91.86 -8.55
C MET A 51 78.87 90.71 -9.46
N GLN A 52 77.96 89.77 -9.70
CA GLN A 52 78.12 88.62 -10.58
C GLN A 52 77.63 88.94 -12.00
N ASP A 53 78.00 88.10 -12.97
CA ASP A 53 77.62 88.27 -14.38
C ASP A 53 76.09 88.20 -14.60
N ASP A 54 75.35 87.59 -13.67
CA ASP A 54 73.89 87.50 -13.65
C ASP A 54 73.19 88.67 -12.92
N GLY A 55 73.97 89.66 -12.45
CA GLY A 55 73.47 90.84 -11.74
C GLY A 55 73.20 90.62 -10.25
N THR A 56 73.42 89.42 -9.70
CA THR A 56 73.32 89.16 -8.27
C THR A 56 74.58 89.64 -7.54
N ILE A 57 74.51 89.76 -6.21
CA ILE A 57 75.66 90.08 -5.35
C ILE A 57 75.89 88.87 -4.44
N GLY A 58 77.13 88.37 -4.42
CA GLY A 58 77.47 87.23 -3.58
C GLY A 58 78.97 87.08 -3.32
N LEU A 59 79.26 86.15 -2.41
CA LEU A 59 80.58 85.54 -2.28
C LEU A 59 80.53 84.22 -3.06
N ILE A 60 81.35 84.08 -4.10
CA ILE A 60 81.52 82.80 -4.80
C ILE A 60 82.94 82.30 -4.55
N ALA A 61 83.06 81.07 -4.10
CA ALA A 61 84.32 80.33 -4.12
C ALA A 61 84.62 79.92 -5.57
N VAL A 62 85.80 80.25 -6.08
CA VAL A 62 86.25 79.90 -7.44
C VAL A 62 87.43 78.96 -7.32
N ASP A 63 87.41 77.86 -8.07
CA ASP A 63 88.46 76.84 -8.09
C ASP A 63 88.82 76.34 -6.68
N GLY A 64 87.81 76.14 -5.81
CA GLY A 64 88.01 75.50 -4.51
C GLY A 64 88.52 74.06 -4.67
N PRO A 65 89.43 73.59 -3.79
CA PRO A 65 89.83 72.18 -3.82
C PRO A 65 88.62 71.28 -3.64
N ALA A 66 88.59 70.15 -4.34
CA ALA A 66 87.52 69.17 -4.18
C ALA A 66 87.42 68.74 -2.70
N PRO A 67 86.20 68.53 -2.17
CA PRO A 67 86.04 67.92 -0.85
C PRO A 67 86.72 66.55 -0.78
N GLY A 68 87.03 66.08 0.43
CA GLY A 68 87.41 64.68 0.63
C GLY A 68 86.27 63.73 0.27
N ALA A 69 86.59 62.46 0.04
CA ALA A 69 85.56 61.45 -0.25
C ALA A 69 84.59 61.31 0.94
N PRO A 70 83.27 61.14 0.71
CA PRO A 70 82.32 60.87 1.79
C PRO A 70 82.60 59.52 2.45
N SER A 71 82.20 59.39 3.72
CA SER A 71 82.08 58.08 4.38
C SER A 71 81.17 57.13 3.59
N ALA A 72 81.37 55.82 3.76
CA ALA A 72 80.54 54.80 3.12
C ALA A 72 79.05 54.97 3.53
N PRO A 73 78.09 54.91 2.59
CA PRO A 73 76.68 55.02 2.94
C PRO A 73 76.20 53.81 3.76
N VAL A 74 75.26 54.04 4.68
CA VAL A 74 74.48 52.94 5.28
C VAL A 74 73.25 52.71 4.40
N VAL A 75 73.16 51.54 3.78
CA VAL A 75 72.05 51.17 2.88
C VAL A 75 71.22 50.06 3.51
N THR A 76 69.91 50.28 3.64
CA THR A 76 68.96 49.30 4.21
C THR A 76 67.85 49.01 3.22
N SER A 77 67.41 47.74 3.15
CA SER A 77 66.30 47.32 2.28
C SER A 77 64.95 47.87 2.77
N SER A 78 64.10 48.28 1.83
CA SER A 78 62.69 48.59 2.08
C SER A 78 61.79 47.85 1.08
N ILE A 79 60.48 47.80 1.35
CA ILE A 79 59.53 47.24 0.38
C ILE A 79 59.58 48.10 -0.89
N GLY A 80 59.97 47.49 -2.01
CA GLY A 80 60.06 48.16 -3.32
C GLY A 80 61.25 49.10 -3.54
N GLY A 81 62.22 49.19 -2.60
CA GLY A 81 63.47 49.93 -2.86
C GLY A 81 64.49 49.90 -1.73
N LEU A 82 65.29 50.97 -1.64
CA LEU A 82 66.40 51.11 -0.69
C LEU A 82 66.32 52.42 0.10
N ARG A 83 66.81 52.40 1.34
CA ARG A 83 67.03 53.56 2.20
C ARG A 83 68.53 53.81 2.30
N VAL A 84 69.02 54.86 1.63
CA VAL A 84 70.43 55.27 1.61
C VAL A 84 70.66 56.37 2.63
N VAL A 85 71.63 56.21 3.52
CA VAL A 85 71.95 57.17 4.58
C VAL A 85 73.42 57.55 4.51
N TRP A 86 73.71 58.84 4.65
CA TRP A 86 75.05 59.36 4.89
C TRP A 86 75.12 59.98 6.28
N ASP A 87 76.24 59.80 6.99
CA ASP A 87 76.42 60.17 8.39
C ASP A 87 76.99 61.59 8.62
N GLY A 88 77.09 62.38 7.55
CA GLY A 88 77.58 63.75 7.64
C GLY A 88 79.11 63.87 7.68
N THR A 89 79.86 62.79 7.54
CA THR A 89 81.32 62.78 7.65
C THR A 89 82.04 62.44 6.35
N LEU A 90 83.31 62.85 6.26
CA LEU A 90 84.23 62.44 5.20
C LEU A 90 85.03 61.21 5.65
N ALA A 91 85.38 60.35 4.70
CA ALA A 91 86.10 59.10 4.98
C ALA A 91 87.49 59.31 5.60
N ASP A 92 88.10 60.49 5.37
CA ASP A 92 89.39 60.87 5.93
C ASP A 92 89.29 61.46 7.35
N GLY A 93 88.07 61.62 7.89
CA GLY A 93 87.82 62.20 9.21
C GLY A 93 88.04 63.72 9.30
N ASN A 94 88.34 64.38 8.17
CA ASN A 94 88.47 65.83 8.15
C ASN A 94 87.09 66.50 8.32
N PRO A 95 87.03 67.69 8.95
CA PRO A 95 85.79 68.44 9.01
C PRO A 95 85.33 68.82 7.59
N LEU A 96 84.01 68.81 7.37
CA LEU A 96 83.44 69.25 6.09
C LEU A 96 83.94 70.66 5.73
N PRO A 97 84.40 70.87 4.48
CA PRO A 97 84.78 72.20 4.01
C PRO A 97 83.66 73.22 4.22
N SER A 98 84.03 74.46 4.52
CA SER A 98 83.04 75.54 4.76
C SER A 98 82.23 75.88 3.49
N ASP A 99 82.75 75.52 2.33
CA ASP A 99 82.15 75.67 1.01
C ASP A 99 81.48 74.37 0.51
N PHE A 100 81.28 73.35 1.36
CA PHE A 100 80.51 72.14 1.02
C PHE A 100 79.06 72.48 0.62
N ASP A 101 78.54 71.82 -0.41
CA ASP A 101 77.19 72.00 -0.92
C ASP A 101 76.29 70.79 -0.61
N HIS A 102 76.55 69.64 -1.23
CA HIS A 102 75.72 68.43 -1.06
C HIS A 102 76.50 67.12 -1.30
N ILE A 103 75.90 65.99 -0.89
CA ILE A 103 76.26 64.66 -1.35
C ILE A 103 75.39 64.28 -2.54
N ALA A 104 76.00 63.87 -3.65
CA ALA A 104 75.31 63.23 -4.75
C ALA A 104 75.26 61.71 -4.50
N VAL A 105 74.05 61.15 -4.52
CA VAL A 105 73.82 59.71 -4.34
C VAL A 105 73.78 59.06 -5.72
N HIS A 106 74.63 58.05 -5.91
CA HIS A 106 74.67 57.27 -7.12
C HIS A 106 74.33 55.80 -6.85
N VAL A 107 73.52 55.21 -7.72
CA VAL A 107 73.07 53.82 -7.64
C VAL A 107 73.23 53.15 -8.99
N ALA A 108 73.78 51.94 -9.00
CA ALA A 108 73.88 51.11 -10.18
C ALA A 108 73.59 49.63 -9.85
N THR A 109 73.26 48.85 -10.88
CA THR A 109 73.06 47.41 -10.78
C THR A 109 74.36 46.61 -10.96
N SER A 110 75.47 47.29 -11.31
CA SER A 110 76.80 46.72 -11.47
C SER A 110 77.74 47.24 -10.37
N SER A 111 78.40 46.31 -9.68
CA SER A 111 79.46 46.64 -8.70
C SER A 111 80.66 47.31 -9.39
N GLY A 112 81.36 48.18 -8.67
CA GLY A 112 82.57 48.83 -9.19
C GLY A 112 82.31 50.02 -10.09
N PHE A 113 81.07 50.52 -10.18
CA PHE A 113 80.72 51.57 -11.13
C PHE A 113 81.37 52.92 -10.79
N THR A 114 81.69 53.70 -11.83
CA THR A 114 82.14 55.09 -11.67
C THR A 114 80.92 56.02 -11.63
N PRO A 115 80.74 56.82 -10.56
CA PRO A 115 79.68 57.81 -10.50
C PRO A 115 79.63 58.71 -11.73
N SER A 116 78.44 58.83 -12.31
CA SER A 116 78.15 59.63 -13.51
C SER A 116 76.70 60.10 -13.49
N ALA A 117 76.33 60.99 -14.41
CA ALA A 117 74.96 61.48 -14.54
C ALA A 117 73.91 60.36 -14.73
N ALA A 118 74.28 59.21 -15.32
CA ALA A 118 73.37 58.08 -15.52
C ALA A 118 73.09 57.27 -14.24
N THR A 119 73.97 57.37 -13.26
CA THR A 119 73.86 56.65 -11.98
C THR A 119 73.32 57.54 -10.86
N PHE A 120 73.18 58.84 -11.10
CA PHE A 120 72.72 59.80 -10.12
C PHE A 120 71.22 59.63 -9.84
N VAL A 121 70.85 59.49 -8.57
CA VAL A 121 69.45 59.28 -8.15
C VAL A 121 68.90 60.37 -7.24
N GLY A 122 69.75 61.28 -6.76
CA GLY A 122 69.34 62.41 -5.92
C GLY A 122 70.48 62.95 -5.08
N THR A 123 70.18 63.97 -4.28
CA THR A 123 71.15 64.58 -3.38
C THR A 123 70.73 64.45 -1.92
N ILE A 124 71.73 64.44 -1.02
CA ILE A 124 71.55 64.65 0.41
C ILE A 124 72.24 65.98 0.74
N THR A 125 71.46 66.99 1.11
CA THR A 125 71.97 68.31 1.49
C THR A 125 72.43 68.35 2.94
N LYS A 126 73.24 69.35 3.30
CA LYS A 126 73.77 69.54 4.65
C LYS A 126 72.65 69.83 5.67
N ALA A 127 72.23 68.83 6.43
CA ALA A 127 71.33 68.99 7.57
C ALA A 127 71.88 68.27 8.82
N GLY A 128 72.72 68.94 9.62
CA GLY A 128 73.27 68.35 10.85
C GLY A 128 74.24 67.18 10.59
N ASP A 129 74.02 66.05 11.28
CA ASP A 129 74.85 64.82 11.27
C ASP A 129 74.58 63.90 10.04
N GLY A 130 74.36 64.51 8.86
CA GLY A 130 74.09 63.78 7.60
C GLY A 130 72.62 63.76 7.17
N GLY A 131 72.20 62.72 6.43
CA GLY A 131 70.85 62.64 5.89
C GLY A 131 70.52 61.33 5.19
N MET A 132 69.27 61.17 4.75
CA MET A 132 68.76 59.94 4.14
C MET A 132 67.99 60.25 2.85
N LEU A 133 68.22 59.44 1.82
CA LEU A 133 67.49 59.45 0.56
C LEU A 133 66.78 58.09 0.38
N PRO A 134 65.44 58.03 0.33
CA PRO A 134 64.75 56.85 -0.16
C PRO A 134 64.91 56.73 -1.67
N VAL A 135 65.37 55.58 -2.14
CA VAL A 135 65.50 55.27 -3.56
C VAL A 135 64.46 54.21 -3.92
N ILE A 136 63.33 54.69 -4.44
CA ILE A 136 62.18 53.89 -4.88
C ILE A 136 61.64 54.46 -6.20
N PRO A 137 61.10 53.62 -7.11
CA PRO A 137 61.15 52.16 -7.09
C PRO A 137 62.48 51.61 -7.60
N LEU A 138 62.90 50.43 -7.11
CA LEU A 138 64.06 49.70 -7.64
C LEU A 138 63.68 48.25 -8.00
N PRO A 139 64.24 47.67 -9.08
CA PRO A 139 64.11 46.25 -9.36
C PRO A 139 64.61 45.37 -8.19
N TYR A 140 63.98 44.22 -7.95
CA TYR A 140 64.32 43.27 -6.87
C TYR A 140 65.62 42.48 -7.13
N GLN A 141 66.73 43.19 -7.32
CA GLN A 141 68.08 42.66 -7.48
C GLN A 141 69.08 43.50 -6.67
N ALA A 142 70.33 43.06 -6.58
CA ALA A 142 71.37 43.82 -5.88
C ALA A 142 71.62 45.17 -6.58
N HIS A 143 71.57 46.25 -5.79
CA HIS A 143 71.99 47.58 -6.20
C HIS A 143 73.16 48.03 -5.34
N TYR A 144 74.10 48.71 -5.98
CA TYR A 144 75.34 49.22 -5.41
C TYR A 144 75.26 50.73 -5.32
N VAL A 145 75.56 51.28 -4.15
CA VAL A 145 75.42 52.70 -3.84
C VAL A 145 76.78 53.31 -3.54
N ARG A 146 77.06 54.47 -4.15
CA ARG A 146 78.24 55.30 -3.88
C ARG A 146 77.83 56.75 -3.70
N LEU A 147 78.56 57.47 -2.88
CA LEU A 147 78.35 58.89 -2.59
C LEU A 147 79.51 59.72 -3.12
N THR A 148 79.25 60.91 -3.64
CA THR A 148 80.28 61.91 -3.96
C THR A 148 79.92 63.24 -3.29
N ALA A 149 80.91 63.92 -2.72
CA ALA A 149 80.74 65.25 -2.13
C ALA A 149 80.99 66.33 -3.19
N VAL A 150 80.16 67.37 -3.17
CA VAL A 150 80.26 68.51 -4.08
C VAL A 150 80.39 69.80 -3.26
N ASN A 151 81.28 70.71 -3.66
CA ASN A 151 81.39 72.05 -3.07
C ASN A 151 80.68 73.11 -3.93
N THR A 152 80.56 74.32 -3.40
CA THR A 152 79.95 75.48 -4.08
C THR A 152 80.72 75.96 -5.32
N SER A 153 81.97 75.49 -5.53
CA SER A 153 82.71 75.66 -6.79
C SER A 153 82.44 74.56 -7.83
N ALA A 154 81.49 73.66 -7.56
CA ALA A 154 81.16 72.47 -8.36
C ALA A 154 82.31 71.45 -8.51
N ALA A 155 83.32 71.50 -7.65
CA ALA A 155 84.33 70.46 -7.57
C ALA A 155 83.76 69.23 -6.86
N VAL A 156 83.95 68.06 -7.48
CA VAL A 156 83.43 66.76 -7.01
C VAL A 156 84.58 65.97 -6.38
N SER A 157 84.33 65.37 -5.22
CA SER A 157 85.27 64.49 -4.54
C SER A 157 85.47 63.15 -5.26
N ASP A 158 86.45 62.38 -4.81
CA ASP A 158 86.46 60.95 -5.06
C ASP A 158 85.21 60.26 -4.44
N PRO A 159 84.72 59.14 -5.01
CA PRO A 159 83.57 58.41 -4.47
C PRO A 159 83.84 57.75 -3.11
N SER A 160 82.79 57.59 -2.31
CA SER A 160 82.81 56.75 -1.12
C SER A 160 83.09 55.28 -1.46
N GLU A 161 83.38 54.46 -0.44
CA GLU A 161 83.27 53.01 -0.58
C GLU A 161 81.84 52.60 -0.98
N GLU A 162 81.74 51.52 -1.74
CA GLU A 162 80.50 51.02 -2.29
C GLU A 162 79.74 50.16 -1.27
N THR A 163 78.44 50.38 -1.13
CA THR A 163 77.57 49.54 -0.29
C THR A 163 76.45 48.93 -1.11
N ALA A 164 76.21 47.62 -0.94
CA ALA A 164 75.20 46.89 -1.68
C ALA A 164 73.97 46.56 -0.83
N ALA A 165 72.77 46.61 -1.42
CA ALA A 165 71.55 46.11 -0.82
C ALA A 165 70.52 45.68 -1.90
N THR A 166 69.56 44.85 -1.52
CA THR A 166 68.50 44.34 -2.40
C THR A 166 67.12 44.71 -1.84
N PRO A 167 66.20 45.29 -2.63
CA PRO A 167 64.82 45.57 -2.17
C PRO A 167 64.05 44.33 -1.72
N THR A 168 63.13 44.48 -0.76
CA THR A 168 62.29 43.37 -0.24
C THR A 168 60.97 43.25 -1.01
N GLN A 169 60.58 42.02 -1.37
CA GLN A 169 59.30 41.69 -2.03
C GLN A 169 58.32 41.01 -1.04
N VAL A 170 57.00 41.17 -1.23
CA VAL A 170 55.95 40.38 -0.53
C VAL A 170 55.67 39.10 -1.31
N GLU A 171 55.69 37.93 -0.66
CA GLU A 171 55.54 36.61 -1.29
C GLU A 171 54.15 36.00 -1.01
N GLY A 172 53.41 35.58 -2.06
CA GLY A 172 52.10 34.88 -1.96
C GLY A 172 50.89 35.62 -2.53
N ALA A 173 49.73 34.94 -2.59
CA ALA A 173 48.42 35.56 -2.81
C ALA A 173 47.85 36.10 -1.50
N ASP A 174 47.01 37.13 -1.55
CA ASP A 174 46.45 37.75 -0.35
C ASP A 174 45.58 36.80 0.51
N LEU A 175 45.06 35.72 -0.10
CA LEU A 175 44.34 34.63 0.58
C LEU A 175 44.90 33.27 0.15
N GLN A 176 45.28 32.45 1.13
CA GLN A 176 45.72 31.06 0.95
C GLN A 176 44.83 30.11 1.76
N ALA A 177 44.96 28.81 1.50
CA ALA A 177 44.24 27.79 2.26
C ALA A 177 44.54 27.94 3.76
N GLY A 178 43.48 27.99 4.59
CA GLY A 178 43.60 28.19 6.03
C GLY A 178 43.79 29.65 6.49
N SER A 179 43.92 30.64 5.58
CA SER A 179 43.97 32.07 5.95
C SER A 179 42.70 32.56 6.63
N VAL A 180 41.55 31.95 6.32
CA VAL A 180 40.26 32.24 6.95
C VAL A 180 39.93 31.13 7.93
N THR A 181 40.17 31.38 9.21
CA THR A 181 39.75 30.49 10.32
C THR A 181 38.42 30.95 10.87
N ALA A 182 37.77 30.14 11.72
CA ALA A 182 36.53 30.53 12.39
C ALA A 182 36.66 31.87 13.13
N GLY A 183 37.82 32.14 13.75
CA GLY A 183 38.08 33.41 14.44
C GLY A 183 38.31 34.61 13.51
N ALA A 184 38.64 34.38 12.24
CA ALA A 184 38.77 35.44 11.24
C ALA A 184 37.42 35.92 10.70
N ILE A 185 36.35 35.14 10.93
CA ILE A 185 34.99 35.48 10.53
C ILE A 185 34.29 36.11 11.74
N ALA A 186 34.14 37.43 11.74
CA ALA A 186 33.36 38.10 12.78
C ALA A 186 31.92 37.57 12.78
N ALA A 187 31.30 37.48 13.96
CA ALA A 187 29.90 37.06 14.06
C ALA A 187 29.02 37.96 13.18
N GLY A 188 28.19 37.35 12.32
CA GLY A 188 27.36 38.07 11.35
C GLY A 188 28.11 38.63 10.13
N ALA A 189 29.41 38.38 9.97
CA ALA A 189 30.16 38.79 8.78
C ALA A 189 29.66 38.08 7.52
N VAL A 190 29.14 36.86 7.63
CA VAL A 190 28.44 36.14 6.56
C VAL A 190 26.94 36.29 6.81
N THR A 191 26.29 37.13 6.00
CA THR A 191 24.85 37.32 5.99
C THR A 191 24.23 36.60 4.80
N ALA A 192 22.92 36.36 4.82
CA ALA A 192 22.22 35.77 3.68
C ALA A 192 22.41 36.58 2.39
N GLU A 193 22.43 37.92 2.47
CA GLU A 193 22.69 38.83 1.34
C GLU A 193 24.09 38.63 0.74
N LYS A 194 25.07 38.21 1.54
CA LYS A 194 26.41 37.91 1.04
C LYS A 194 26.50 36.52 0.40
N LEU A 195 25.48 35.69 0.59
CA LEU A 195 25.31 34.37 -0.01
C LEU A 195 24.23 34.37 -1.11
N GLU A 196 23.89 35.54 -1.67
CA GLU A 196 22.80 35.69 -2.65
C GLU A 196 23.12 35.04 -4.02
N ALA A 197 24.36 34.58 -4.23
CA ALA A 197 24.78 33.80 -5.39
C ALA A 197 24.69 32.27 -5.14
N VAL A 198 24.97 31.47 -6.19
CA VAL A 198 25.09 30.01 -6.07
C VAL A 198 26.24 29.66 -5.13
N LEU A 199 25.91 29.10 -3.96
CA LEU A 199 26.90 28.51 -3.07
C LEU A 199 27.31 27.13 -3.63
N GLN A 200 28.49 27.05 -4.23
CA GLN A 200 29.06 25.77 -4.64
C GLN A 200 29.77 25.12 -3.44
N LEU A 201 29.22 24.01 -2.96
CA LEU A 201 29.83 23.18 -1.93
C LEU A 201 30.88 22.27 -2.60
N ALA A 202 32.15 22.45 -2.25
CA ALA A 202 33.21 21.59 -2.76
C ALA A 202 33.30 20.23 -2.04
N THR A 203 32.70 20.11 -0.85
CA THR A 203 32.77 18.87 -0.04
C THR A 203 31.45 18.57 0.68
N ARG A 204 31.23 19.16 1.87
CA ARG A 204 30.11 18.81 2.76
C ARG A 204 29.78 19.96 3.70
N LEU A 205 28.49 20.19 3.93
CA LEU A 205 27.98 20.95 5.07
C LEU A 205 27.48 19.98 6.14
N VAL A 206 27.90 20.17 7.39
CA VAL A 206 27.49 19.35 8.54
C VAL A 206 26.83 20.23 9.57
N ALA A 207 25.61 19.87 9.98
CA ALA A 207 24.92 20.46 11.12
C ALA A 207 24.74 19.39 12.20
N GLY A 208 25.60 19.42 13.23
CA GLY A 208 25.61 18.43 14.33
C GLY A 208 27.02 17.96 14.66
N ASP A 209 27.11 16.78 15.27
CA ASP A 209 28.37 16.10 15.55
C ASP A 209 28.82 15.35 14.28
N PRO A 210 29.98 15.67 13.67
CA PRO A 210 30.48 14.98 12.48
C PRO A 210 30.62 13.47 12.64
N ASP A 211 30.78 12.97 13.87
CA ASP A 211 30.97 11.57 14.20
C ASP A 211 29.72 10.95 14.87
N GLY A 212 28.58 11.66 14.86
CA GLY A 212 27.35 11.24 15.51
C GLY A 212 26.09 11.85 14.88
N ALA A 213 25.13 12.29 15.69
CA ALA A 213 23.87 12.82 15.21
C ALA A 213 24.06 14.12 14.43
N ARG A 214 23.66 14.11 13.15
CA ARG A 214 23.85 15.24 12.23
C ARG A 214 22.92 15.21 11.03
N VAL A 215 22.80 16.38 10.40
CA VAL A 215 22.29 16.52 9.03
C VAL A 215 23.47 16.92 8.14
N GLU A 216 23.60 16.26 7.00
CA GLU A 216 24.62 16.53 6.00
C GLU A 216 23.99 16.97 4.68
N LEU A 217 24.66 17.89 4.00
CA LEU A 217 24.38 18.24 2.60
C LEU A 217 25.70 18.19 1.82
N ASN A 218 25.74 17.41 0.75
CA ASN A 218 26.89 17.32 -0.17
C ASN A 218 26.44 17.16 -1.62
N GLU A 219 27.36 16.82 -2.53
CA GLU A 219 27.08 16.65 -3.96
C GLU A 219 26.07 15.52 -4.26
N ASP A 220 25.97 14.51 -3.39
CA ASP A 220 25.03 13.41 -3.54
C ASP A 220 23.64 13.71 -2.97
N GLY A 221 23.45 14.81 -2.24
CA GLY A 221 22.16 15.22 -1.66
C GLY A 221 22.17 15.40 -0.14
N LEU A 222 21.02 15.15 0.50
CA LEU A 222 20.79 15.39 1.93
C LEU A 222 20.76 14.06 2.70
N ARG A 223 21.49 13.99 3.81
CA ARG A 223 21.54 12.81 4.68
C ARG A 223 21.29 13.19 6.14
N VAL A 224 20.65 12.30 6.88
CA VAL A 224 20.44 12.45 8.32
C VAL A 224 20.96 11.21 9.02
N TYR A 225 21.77 11.41 10.06
CA TYR A 225 22.37 10.34 10.85
C TYR A 225 21.88 10.41 12.29
N ASN A 226 21.74 9.24 12.94
CA ASN A 226 21.48 9.15 14.38
C ASN A 226 22.75 9.33 15.21
N ASP A 227 22.62 9.25 16.53
CA ASP A 227 23.72 9.39 17.50
C ASP A 227 24.76 8.27 17.44
N THR A 228 24.46 7.18 16.74
CA THR A 228 25.38 6.06 16.49
C THR A 228 25.99 6.07 15.08
N ASP A 229 25.91 7.20 14.37
CA ASP A 229 26.45 7.36 12.99
C ASP A 229 25.77 6.46 11.94
N GLU A 230 24.51 6.07 12.16
CA GLU A 230 23.73 5.31 11.19
C GLU A 230 22.83 6.23 10.37
N LEU A 231 22.80 6.02 9.05
CA LEU A 231 21.95 6.77 8.12
C LEU A 231 20.47 6.44 8.34
N VAL A 232 19.68 7.45 8.71
CA VAL A 232 18.23 7.30 8.93
C VAL A 232 17.36 7.83 7.81
N ILE A 233 17.83 8.88 7.12
CA ILE A 233 17.15 9.49 5.97
C ILE A 233 18.20 9.84 4.91
N ARG A 234 17.93 9.53 3.65
CA ARG A 234 18.72 9.95 2.49
C ARG A 234 17.78 10.49 1.42
N PHE A 235 18.11 11.65 0.88
CA PHE A 235 17.61 12.14 -0.40
C PHE A 235 18.79 12.16 -1.36
N ASP A 236 18.73 11.35 -2.40
CA ASP A 236 19.81 11.17 -3.36
C ASP A 236 19.57 12.03 -4.61
N ALA A 237 20.59 12.81 -4.99
CA ALA A 237 20.51 13.72 -6.13
C ALA A 237 20.73 13.03 -7.48
N ALA A 238 21.35 11.83 -7.51
CA ALA A 238 21.69 11.12 -8.74
C ALA A 238 20.48 10.39 -9.34
N ASP A 239 19.68 9.74 -8.52
CA ASP A 239 18.47 9.01 -8.93
C ASP A 239 17.16 9.69 -8.49
N GLY A 240 17.21 10.62 -7.53
CA GLY A 240 16.04 11.29 -6.96
C GLY A 240 15.35 10.47 -5.87
N ASP A 241 15.94 9.36 -5.42
CA ASP A 241 15.34 8.47 -4.45
C ASP A 241 15.41 9.05 -3.03
N ALA A 242 14.39 8.69 -2.24
CA ALA A 242 14.33 9.00 -0.82
C ALA A 242 14.24 7.70 -0.01
N THR A 243 15.20 7.45 0.87
CA THR A 243 15.23 6.28 1.76
C THR A 243 15.02 6.71 3.21
N PHE A 244 14.14 6.00 3.91
CA PHE A 244 13.88 6.15 5.34
C PHE A 244 14.05 4.79 6.00
N THR A 245 14.88 4.68 7.05
CA THR A 245 15.09 3.41 7.77
C THR A 245 14.30 3.35 9.09
N GLY A 246 13.67 4.44 9.51
CA GLY A 246 12.85 4.55 10.72
C GLY A 246 11.34 4.57 10.47
N THR A 247 10.56 4.72 11.56
CA THR A 247 9.09 4.87 11.49
C THR A 247 8.68 6.24 10.97
N ILE A 248 7.84 6.26 9.94
CA ILE A 248 7.19 7.50 9.44
C ILE A 248 5.90 7.72 10.24
N THR A 249 5.83 8.79 11.05
CA THR A 249 4.68 9.09 11.93
C THR A 249 3.94 10.34 11.47
N GLY A 250 2.60 10.27 11.38
CA GLY A 250 1.75 11.43 11.10
C GLY A 250 1.80 11.94 9.65
N SER A 251 2.19 11.10 8.69
CA SER A 251 2.31 11.49 7.28
C SER A 251 1.11 11.02 6.44
N THR A 252 0.77 11.81 5.43
CA THR A 252 -0.15 11.42 4.35
C THR A 252 0.68 11.22 3.08
N VAL A 253 0.60 10.04 2.48
CA VAL A 253 1.16 9.78 1.15
C VAL A 253 0.03 9.97 0.13
N THR A 254 0.10 11.05 -0.66
CA THR A 254 -0.92 11.37 -1.67
C THR A 254 -0.41 10.96 -3.05
N GLY A 255 -1.07 9.98 -3.66
CA GLY A 255 -0.67 9.42 -4.95
C GLY A 255 0.55 8.50 -4.85
N GLY A 256 0.68 7.60 -5.83
CA GLY A 256 1.80 6.64 -5.91
C GLY A 256 1.43 5.20 -5.56
N LEU A 257 2.35 4.29 -5.90
CA LEU A 257 2.33 2.86 -5.58
C LEU A 257 3.12 2.65 -4.28
N ILE A 258 2.51 1.98 -3.30
CA ILE A 258 3.24 1.46 -2.13
C ILE A 258 3.36 -0.04 -2.32
N GLN A 259 4.56 -0.60 -2.28
CA GLN A 259 4.79 -2.03 -2.45
C GLN A 259 5.88 -2.56 -1.53
N THR A 260 5.75 -3.82 -1.09
CA THR A 260 6.73 -4.46 -0.19
C THR A 260 7.89 -5.14 -0.92
N ALA A 261 7.73 -5.46 -2.20
CA ALA A 261 8.77 -6.00 -3.08
C ALA A 261 8.42 -5.69 -4.55
N LEU A 262 9.41 -5.79 -5.45
CA LEU A 262 9.22 -5.53 -6.89
C LEU A 262 8.53 -6.70 -7.63
N SER A 263 8.69 -7.93 -7.13
CA SER A 263 8.11 -9.15 -7.70
C SER A 263 7.96 -10.23 -6.62
N GLY A 264 7.32 -11.34 -6.98
CA GLY A 264 6.98 -12.44 -6.09
C GLY A 264 5.99 -12.03 -4.99
N ALA A 265 6.13 -12.64 -3.82
CA ALA A 265 5.23 -12.43 -2.69
C ALA A 265 5.32 -10.98 -2.19
N ARG A 266 4.24 -10.22 -2.38
CA ARG A 266 4.20 -8.80 -2.02
C ARG A 266 2.78 -8.32 -1.75
N ILE A 267 2.70 -7.17 -1.08
CA ILE A 267 1.48 -6.38 -0.95
C ILE A 267 1.68 -5.09 -1.73
N THR A 268 0.70 -4.71 -2.54
CA THR A 268 0.67 -3.42 -3.24
C THR A 268 -0.55 -2.60 -2.81
N LEU A 269 -0.38 -1.28 -2.69
CA LEU A 269 -1.48 -0.33 -2.52
C LEU A 269 -1.45 0.64 -3.70
N ASN A 270 -2.62 0.85 -4.29
CA ASN A 270 -2.85 1.79 -5.38
C ASN A 270 -1.99 1.49 -6.63
N GLU A 271 -1.79 0.20 -6.92
CA GLU A 271 -1.19 -0.25 -8.17
C GLU A 271 -1.99 0.29 -9.37
N ALA A 272 -1.28 0.73 -10.41
CA ALA A 272 -1.85 1.37 -11.60
C ALA A 272 -2.84 2.53 -11.32
N ASN A 273 -2.79 3.15 -10.13
CA ASN A 273 -3.76 4.15 -9.65
C ASN A 273 -5.20 3.63 -9.55
N ALA A 274 -5.39 2.34 -9.28
CA ALA A 274 -6.70 1.69 -9.24
C ALA A 274 -7.42 1.79 -7.88
N ASN A 275 -6.81 2.43 -6.87
CA ASN A 275 -7.36 2.54 -5.50
C ASN A 275 -7.73 1.17 -4.89
N GLU A 276 -6.80 0.23 -4.97
CA GLU A 276 -6.94 -1.14 -4.49
C GLU A 276 -5.75 -1.56 -3.61
N ILE A 277 -5.96 -2.57 -2.78
CA ILE A 277 -4.89 -3.30 -2.08
C ILE A 277 -4.83 -4.70 -2.67
N ILE A 278 -3.68 -5.10 -3.22
CA ILE A 278 -3.48 -6.42 -3.80
C ILE A 278 -2.43 -7.20 -3.01
N ILE A 279 -2.67 -8.49 -2.83
CA ILE A 279 -1.73 -9.45 -2.26
C ILE A 279 -1.32 -10.42 -3.37
N TYR A 280 -0.02 -10.55 -3.60
CA TYR A 280 0.57 -11.48 -4.56
C TYR A 280 1.24 -12.65 -3.85
N ASN A 281 1.23 -13.81 -4.50
CA ASN A 281 2.02 -14.98 -4.08
C ASN A 281 3.45 -14.93 -4.68
N GLU A 282 4.26 -15.96 -4.39
CA GLU A 282 5.65 -16.07 -4.88
C GLU A 282 5.79 -16.09 -6.41
N ASP A 283 4.73 -16.46 -7.13
CA ASP A 283 4.70 -16.59 -8.60
C ASP A 283 4.14 -15.33 -9.30
N ASP A 284 4.08 -14.18 -8.62
CA ASP A 284 3.52 -12.93 -9.15
C ASP A 284 2.01 -13.01 -9.49
N VAL A 285 1.27 -13.95 -8.88
CA VAL A 285 -0.17 -14.09 -9.05
C VAL A 285 -0.92 -13.36 -7.94
N ALA A 286 -1.87 -12.48 -8.30
CA ALA A 286 -2.78 -11.85 -7.35
C ALA A 286 -3.69 -12.91 -6.70
N ILE A 287 -3.60 -13.02 -5.38
CA ILE A 287 -4.35 -13.97 -4.53
C ILE A 287 -5.27 -13.29 -3.52
N GLY A 288 -5.16 -11.97 -3.35
CA GLY A 288 -6.05 -11.19 -2.50
C GLY A 288 -6.25 -9.80 -3.08
N GLU A 289 -7.47 -9.28 -2.97
CA GLU A 289 -7.81 -7.93 -3.43
C GLU A 289 -8.81 -7.29 -2.46
N LEU A 290 -8.55 -6.06 -2.04
CA LEU A 290 -9.52 -5.16 -1.43
C LEU A 290 -9.66 -3.93 -2.34
N SER A 291 -10.82 -3.79 -2.97
CA SER A 291 -11.08 -2.73 -3.95
C SER A 291 -12.52 -2.23 -3.86
N PRO A 292 -12.92 -1.21 -4.65
CA PRO A 292 -14.33 -0.87 -4.82
C PRO A 292 -15.19 -2.04 -5.35
N GLN A 293 -14.57 -3.07 -5.93
CA GLN A 293 -15.24 -4.30 -6.36
C GLN A 293 -15.41 -5.32 -5.23
N GLY A 294 -14.97 -4.98 -4.01
CA GLY A 294 -15.20 -5.76 -2.80
C GLY A 294 -13.93 -6.39 -2.23
N LEU A 295 -14.09 -7.59 -1.66
CA LEU A 295 -12.99 -8.36 -1.07
C LEU A 295 -12.89 -9.72 -1.76
N LEU A 296 -11.77 -10.00 -2.38
CA LEU A 296 -11.51 -11.25 -3.09
C LEU A 296 -10.33 -11.97 -2.43
N VAL A 297 -10.45 -13.29 -2.27
CA VAL A 297 -9.36 -14.18 -1.87
C VAL A 297 -9.36 -15.40 -2.79
N LYS A 298 -8.20 -15.72 -3.37
CA LYS A 298 -7.98 -16.83 -4.28
C LYS A 298 -6.98 -17.81 -3.67
N GLY A 299 -7.38 -19.08 -3.55
CA GLY A 299 -6.48 -20.14 -3.12
C GLY A 299 -5.54 -20.59 -4.25
N GLU A 300 -4.46 -21.29 -3.89
CA GLU A 300 -3.47 -21.82 -4.85
C GLU A 300 -4.09 -22.74 -5.91
N SER A 301 -5.18 -23.44 -5.57
CA SER A 301 -5.93 -24.28 -6.51
C SER A 301 -6.69 -23.48 -7.58
N GLY A 302 -6.78 -22.16 -7.44
CA GLY A 302 -7.56 -21.27 -8.29
C GLY A 302 -8.97 -20.97 -7.79
N ALA A 303 -9.43 -21.62 -6.71
CA ALA A 303 -10.75 -21.38 -6.13
C ALA A 303 -10.83 -19.97 -5.52
N VAL A 304 -11.97 -19.29 -5.64
CA VAL A 304 -12.13 -17.89 -5.23
C VAL A 304 -13.30 -17.73 -4.26
N MET A 305 -13.06 -17.01 -3.16
CA MET A 305 -14.11 -16.42 -2.32
C MET A 305 -14.16 -14.92 -2.61
N TRP A 306 -15.32 -14.40 -2.99
CA TRP A 306 -15.50 -13.00 -3.35
C TRP A 306 -16.71 -12.40 -2.64
N LEU A 307 -16.49 -11.37 -1.81
CA LEU A 307 -17.54 -10.49 -1.33
C LEU A 307 -17.78 -9.42 -2.41
N ASN A 308 -18.86 -9.56 -3.18
CA ASN A 308 -19.13 -8.74 -4.34
C ASN A 308 -20.27 -7.73 -4.05
N PRO A 309 -19.95 -6.44 -3.86
CA PRO A 309 -20.94 -5.39 -3.61
C PRO A 309 -21.55 -4.82 -4.90
N ASN A 310 -21.02 -5.14 -6.09
CA ASN A 310 -21.43 -4.54 -7.37
C ASN A 310 -22.63 -5.24 -8.02
N LEU A 311 -23.05 -6.38 -7.46
CA LEU A 311 -24.29 -7.02 -7.88
C LEU A 311 -25.49 -6.17 -7.45
N PRO A 312 -26.63 -6.23 -8.17
CA PRO A 312 -27.88 -5.59 -7.73
C PRO A 312 -28.23 -5.93 -6.28
N TYR A 313 -27.85 -7.15 -5.86
CA TYR A 313 -27.86 -7.57 -4.47
C TYR A 313 -26.47 -8.07 -4.06
N PRO A 314 -25.85 -7.49 -3.02
CA PRO A 314 -24.55 -7.95 -2.55
C PRO A 314 -24.55 -9.44 -2.23
N ALA A 315 -23.47 -10.12 -2.59
CA ALA A 315 -23.35 -11.56 -2.38
C ALA A 315 -21.93 -11.97 -1.97
N VAL A 316 -21.86 -13.08 -1.24
CA VAL A 316 -20.65 -13.90 -1.10
C VAL A 316 -20.69 -14.94 -2.21
N GLN A 317 -19.72 -14.91 -3.11
CA GLN A 317 -19.57 -15.85 -4.21
C GLN A 317 -18.40 -16.79 -3.95
N LEU A 318 -18.62 -18.09 -4.18
CA LEU A 318 -17.67 -19.16 -3.95
C LEU A 318 -17.46 -19.90 -5.27
N TYR A 319 -16.39 -19.53 -5.98
CA TYR A 319 -16.03 -20.12 -7.26
C TYR A 319 -15.20 -21.39 -7.08
N ASN A 320 -15.44 -22.38 -7.93
CA ASN A 320 -14.55 -23.52 -8.05
C ASN A 320 -13.18 -23.12 -8.64
N SER A 321 -12.22 -24.05 -8.62
CA SER A 321 -10.85 -23.81 -9.09
C SER A 321 -10.74 -23.33 -10.55
N SER A 322 -11.66 -23.77 -11.42
CA SER A 322 -11.69 -23.36 -12.83
C SER A 322 -12.43 -22.04 -13.08
N GLY A 323 -13.06 -21.44 -12.05
CA GLY A 323 -13.94 -20.28 -12.19
C GLY A 323 -15.21 -20.53 -13.00
N SER A 324 -15.49 -21.78 -13.38
CA SER A 324 -16.62 -22.14 -14.27
C SER A 324 -17.93 -22.38 -13.52
N ASN A 325 -17.88 -22.51 -12.20
CA ASN A 325 -19.06 -22.78 -11.38
C ASN A 325 -18.99 -22.00 -10.07
N VAL A 326 -20.13 -21.53 -9.58
CA VAL A 326 -20.22 -20.62 -8.44
C VAL A 326 -21.40 -20.98 -7.53
N ALA A 327 -21.13 -21.13 -6.24
CA ALA A 327 -22.17 -21.08 -5.21
C ALA A 327 -22.24 -19.67 -4.63
N ALA A 328 -23.40 -19.24 -4.17
CA ALA A 328 -23.59 -17.89 -3.64
C ALA A 328 -24.45 -17.86 -2.37
N VAL A 329 -24.12 -16.93 -1.49
CA VAL A 329 -25.01 -16.44 -0.43
C VAL A 329 -25.32 -15.00 -0.74
N ALA A 330 -26.57 -14.68 -1.04
CA ALA A 330 -26.98 -13.37 -1.53
C ALA A 330 -28.21 -12.87 -0.81
N VAL A 331 -28.35 -11.55 -0.77
CA VAL A 331 -29.65 -10.93 -0.48
C VAL A 331 -30.49 -10.98 -1.76
N SER A 332 -31.82 -11.02 -1.63
CA SER A 332 -32.73 -10.78 -2.76
C SER A 332 -33.92 -9.93 -2.34
N GLU A 333 -34.41 -9.12 -3.28
CA GLU A 333 -35.50 -8.16 -3.07
C GLU A 333 -36.60 -8.43 -4.10
N LEU A 334 -37.33 -9.55 -3.92
CA LEU A 334 -38.48 -9.87 -4.78
C LEU A 334 -39.58 -8.80 -4.68
N THR A 335 -39.73 -8.17 -3.51
CA THR A 335 -40.55 -6.98 -3.30
C THR A 335 -39.65 -5.84 -2.82
N PRO A 336 -39.79 -4.61 -3.36
CA PRO A 336 -39.02 -3.47 -2.89
C PRO A 336 -39.12 -3.27 -1.37
N GLY A 337 -37.98 -3.14 -0.70
CA GLY A 337 -37.81 -3.07 0.75
C GLY A 337 -37.49 -4.39 1.44
N ASP A 338 -37.58 -5.53 0.77
CA ASP A 338 -37.25 -6.84 1.36
C ASP A 338 -35.72 -7.06 1.42
N ALA A 339 -35.27 -7.77 2.45
CA ALA A 339 -33.89 -8.26 2.57
C ALA A 339 -33.91 -9.78 2.74
N ASN A 340 -34.39 -10.49 1.72
CA ASN A 340 -34.51 -11.95 1.77
C ASN A 340 -33.12 -12.58 1.68
N LEU A 341 -32.90 -13.70 2.38
CA LEU A 341 -31.61 -14.40 2.35
C LEU A 341 -31.70 -15.64 1.46
N GLU A 342 -30.86 -15.70 0.44
CA GLU A 342 -30.77 -16.85 -0.47
C GLU A 342 -29.39 -17.51 -0.40
N LEU A 343 -29.40 -18.84 -0.34
CA LEU A 343 -28.23 -19.69 -0.54
C LEU A 343 -28.46 -20.54 -1.78
N VAL A 344 -27.52 -20.45 -2.72
CA VAL A 344 -27.63 -21.08 -4.04
C VAL A 344 -26.37 -21.90 -4.30
N SER A 345 -26.54 -23.16 -4.66
CA SER A 345 -25.40 -24.02 -5.02
C SER A 345 -24.84 -23.66 -6.40
N GLY A 346 -23.63 -24.15 -6.68
CA GLY A 346 -23.17 -24.28 -8.06
C GLY A 346 -24.13 -25.12 -8.90
N THR A 347 -24.05 -24.93 -10.21
CA THR A 347 -24.88 -25.66 -11.17
C THR A 347 -24.36 -27.09 -11.39
N PHE A 348 -25.25 -28.03 -11.68
CA PHE A 348 -24.94 -29.43 -11.97
C PHE A 348 -25.92 -30.02 -13.00
N PRO A 349 -25.52 -31.04 -13.77
CA PRO A 349 -26.44 -31.72 -14.70
C PRO A 349 -27.35 -32.70 -13.95
N ALA A 350 -28.67 -32.58 -14.13
CA ALA A 350 -29.65 -33.53 -13.61
C ALA A 350 -31.01 -33.38 -14.32
N ASN A 351 -31.85 -34.43 -14.30
CA ASN A 351 -33.25 -34.39 -14.76
C ASN A 351 -33.45 -33.86 -16.19
N GLY A 352 -32.49 -34.09 -17.09
CA GLY A 352 -32.55 -33.62 -18.48
C GLY A 352 -32.01 -32.20 -18.70
N TYR A 353 -31.54 -31.55 -17.65
CA TYR A 353 -31.00 -30.19 -17.67
C TYR A 353 -29.49 -30.20 -17.40
N THR A 354 -28.78 -29.24 -18.00
CA THR A 354 -27.34 -29.05 -17.82
C THR A 354 -27.03 -28.07 -16.68
N LYS A 355 -27.98 -27.20 -16.30
CA LYS A 355 -27.80 -26.18 -15.27
C LYS A 355 -28.88 -26.28 -14.19
N MET A 356 -28.88 -27.37 -13.44
CA MET A 356 -29.68 -27.49 -12.21
C MET A 356 -28.95 -26.88 -11.02
N LEU A 357 -29.67 -26.30 -10.06
CA LEU A 357 -29.12 -25.87 -8.78
C LEU A 357 -30.06 -26.14 -7.62
N TRP A 358 -29.51 -26.15 -6.40
CA TRP A 358 -30.28 -26.09 -5.16
C TRP A 358 -30.37 -24.66 -4.68
N ARG A 359 -31.58 -24.23 -4.30
CA ARG A 359 -31.86 -22.96 -3.64
C ARG A 359 -32.45 -23.22 -2.27
N SER A 360 -31.90 -22.55 -1.25
CA SER A 360 -32.51 -22.39 0.07
C SER A 360 -32.77 -20.90 0.28
N GLY A 361 -34.02 -20.51 0.52
CA GLY A 361 -34.42 -19.12 0.64
C GLY A 361 -35.23 -18.86 1.90
N LEU A 362 -34.91 -17.77 2.60
CA LEU A 362 -35.73 -17.19 3.65
C LEU A 362 -36.27 -15.86 3.13
N PHE A 363 -37.52 -15.90 2.70
CA PHE A 363 -38.25 -14.77 2.17
C PHE A 363 -39.17 -14.17 3.23
N ARG A 364 -39.64 -12.95 2.97
CA ARG A 364 -40.63 -12.24 3.79
C ARG A 364 -41.78 -13.12 4.28
N ASP A 365 -42.40 -13.87 3.35
CA ASP A 365 -43.59 -14.67 3.65
C ASP A 365 -43.39 -16.18 3.40
N ALA A 366 -42.14 -16.63 3.15
CA ALA A 366 -41.89 -18.03 2.87
C ALA A 366 -40.47 -18.50 3.24
N ALA A 367 -40.34 -19.75 3.65
CA ALA A 367 -39.07 -20.46 3.71
C ALA A 367 -39.09 -21.63 2.73
N VAL A 368 -38.11 -21.71 1.83
CA VAL A 368 -38.06 -22.72 0.77
C VAL A 368 -36.71 -23.44 0.73
N ILE A 369 -36.75 -24.73 0.41
CA ILE A 369 -35.62 -25.49 -0.14
C ILE A 369 -36.11 -26.20 -1.38
N GLU A 370 -35.52 -25.93 -2.54
CA GLU A 370 -35.97 -26.50 -3.81
C GLU A 370 -34.84 -26.59 -4.84
N ARG A 371 -35.10 -27.34 -5.91
CA ARG A 371 -34.17 -27.50 -7.02
C ARG A 371 -34.73 -26.85 -8.28
N LEU A 372 -33.93 -26.01 -8.92
CA LEU A 372 -34.31 -25.19 -10.07
C LEU A 372 -33.48 -25.53 -11.30
N ALA A 373 -34.10 -25.55 -12.48
CA ALA A 373 -33.44 -25.64 -13.77
C ALA A 373 -33.23 -24.22 -14.34
N LEU A 374 -31.98 -23.77 -14.51
CA LEU A 374 -31.68 -22.44 -15.06
C LEU A 374 -31.77 -22.42 -16.59
N ASP A 375 -31.44 -23.53 -17.22
CA ASP A 375 -31.46 -23.72 -18.67
C ASP A 375 -32.81 -24.26 -19.17
N SER A 376 -33.86 -24.22 -18.35
CA SER A 376 -35.22 -24.51 -18.78
C SER A 376 -35.87 -23.35 -19.53
N THR A 377 -36.95 -23.64 -20.26
CA THR A 377 -37.80 -22.64 -20.91
C THR A 377 -39.26 -22.78 -20.41
N PRO A 378 -39.81 -21.81 -19.66
CA PRO A 378 -39.14 -20.63 -19.09
C PRO A 378 -38.04 -21.02 -18.07
N PRO A 379 -37.09 -20.13 -17.75
CA PRO A 379 -36.02 -20.42 -16.79
C PRO A 379 -36.58 -20.57 -15.37
N LEU A 380 -35.79 -21.21 -14.50
CA LEU A 380 -36.09 -21.46 -13.08
C LEU A 380 -37.26 -22.43 -12.86
N ARG A 381 -37.39 -23.46 -13.70
CA ARG A 381 -38.39 -24.51 -13.44
C ARG A 381 -38.05 -25.32 -12.19
N VAL A 382 -39.04 -25.53 -11.33
CA VAL A 382 -38.92 -26.35 -10.11
C VAL A 382 -39.07 -27.82 -10.47
N ILE A 383 -37.99 -28.59 -10.27
CA ILE A 383 -37.95 -30.02 -10.57
C ILE A 383 -37.16 -30.73 -9.49
N GLY A 384 -37.80 -31.54 -8.64
CA GLY A 384 -37.15 -32.27 -7.56
C GLY A 384 -37.92 -32.21 -6.24
N GLY A 385 -37.23 -32.56 -5.15
CA GLY A 385 -37.74 -32.38 -3.80
C GLY A 385 -37.94 -30.90 -3.47
N ARG A 386 -39.00 -30.59 -2.72
CA ARG A 386 -39.35 -29.24 -2.27
C ARG A 386 -39.79 -29.27 -0.81
N ILE A 387 -39.25 -28.34 -0.05
CA ILE A 387 -39.78 -27.91 1.25
C ILE A 387 -40.23 -26.47 1.05
N PHE A 388 -41.47 -26.18 1.40
CA PHE A 388 -42.04 -24.84 1.29
C PHE A 388 -42.94 -24.58 2.48
N MET A 389 -42.71 -23.49 3.18
CA MET A 389 -43.51 -23.08 4.33
C MET A 389 -43.85 -21.61 4.15
N ASP A 390 -45.13 -21.26 4.30
CA ASP A 390 -45.59 -19.87 4.30
C ASP A 390 -46.55 -19.62 5.49
N GLY A 391 -47.19 -18.45 5.52
CA GLY A 391 -48.15 -18.10 6.58
C GLY A 391 -49.43 -18.94 6.63
N THR A 392 -49.66 -19.83 5.65
CA THR A 392 -50.91 -20.59 5.48
C THR A 392 -50.69 -22.10 5.52
N LEU A 393 -49.55 -22.59 5.04
CA LEU A 393 -49.28 -24.02 4.93
C LEU A 393 -47.80 -24.37 5.06
N ALA A 394 -47.54 -25.65 5.35
CA ALA A 394 -46.24 -26.29 5.19
C ALA A 394 -46.37 -27.45 4.19
N ASN A 395 -45.50 -27.50 3.20
CA ASN A 395 -45.50 -28.50 2.14
C ASN A 395 -44.13 -29.17 2.04
N LEU A 396 -44.13 -30.50 2.17
CA LEU A 396 -43.02 -31.37 1.82
C LEU A 396 -43.43 -32.21 0.63
N GLY A 397 -42.67 -32.18 -0.46
CA GLY A 397 -43.08 -32.91 -1.65
C GLY A 397 -42.03 -33.05 -2.72
N TYR A 398 -42.45 -33.64 -3.84
CA TYR A 398 -41.73 -33.64 -5.10
C TYR A 398 -42.53 -32.83 -6.12
N VAL A 399 -41.88 -31.87 -6.78
CA VAL A 399 -42.48 -31.05 -7.84
C VAL A 399 -41.72 -31.33 -9.13
N ASN A 400 -42.44 -31.58 -10.21
CA ASN A 400 -41.91 -31.61 -11.57
C ASN A 400 -42.80 -30.77 -12.47
N GLN A 401 -42.37 -29.55 -12.76
CA GLN A 401 -43.11 -28.65 -13.65
C GLN A 401 -43.16 -29.12 -15.11
N ASP A 402 -42.33 -30.09 -15.53
CA ASP A 402 -42.40 -30.69 -16.86
C ASP A 402 -43.46 -31.79 -16.93
N ASN A 403 -43.75 -32.44 -15.80
CA ASN A 403 -44.77 -33.48 -15.71
C ASN A 403 -45.46 -33.43 -14.35
N THR A 404 -46.53 -32.65 -14.27
CA THR A 404 -47.28 -32.43 -13.02
C THR A 404 -47.96 -33.69 -12.48
N ALA A 405 -48.13 -34.74 -13.29
CA ALA A 405 -48.64 -36.03 -12.82
C ALA A 405 -47.65 -36.74 -11.87
N GLN A 406 -46.38 -36.33 -11.86
CA GLN A 406 -45.37 -36.81 -10.91
C GLN A 406 -45.30 -35.98 -9.64
N ASN A 407 -46.06 -34.88 -9.55
CA ASN A 407 -46.06 -34.06 -8.34
C ASN A 407 -46.63 -34.88 -7.18
N THR A 408 -45.95 -34.85 -6.04
CA THR A 408 -46.47 -35.39 -4.79
C THR A 408 -46.33 -34.32 -3.71
N SER A 409 -47.34 -34.15 -2.88
CA SER A 409 -47.31 -33.14 -1.82
C SER A 409 -47.88 -33.70 -0.53
N TYR A 410 -47.16 -33.49 0.56
CA TYR A 410 -47.66 -33.61 1.92
C TYR A 410 -47.84 -32.19 2.46
N ILE A 411 -49.09 -31.74 2.50
CA ILE A 411 -49.47 -30.39 2.87
C ILE A 411 -50.08 -30.43 4.27
N VAL A 412 -49.59 -29.57 5.16
CA VAL A 412 -50.13 -29.34 6.49
C VAL A 412 -50.66 -27.92 6.56
N GLU A 413 -51.95 -27.81 6.83
CA GLU A 413 -52.72 -26.57 6.98
C GLU A 413 -53.40 -26.58 8.36
N PRO A 414 -53.95 -25.45 8.84
CA PRO A 414 -54.75 -25.43 10.06
C PRO A 414 -55.86 -26.50 10.05
N ASN A 415 -55.73 -27.50 10.93
CA ASN A 415 -56.66 -28.62 11.12
C ASN A 415 -56.71 -29.69 10.00
N LEU A 416 -55.80 -29.67 9.02
CA LEU A 416 -55.79 -30.64 7.93
C LEU A 416 -54.38 -31.00 7.48
N ALA A 417 -54.12 -32.29 7.29
CA ALA A 417 -52.94 -32.77 6.57
C ALA A 417 -53.39 -33.60 5.37
N THR A 418 -52.89 -33.28 4.18
CA THR A 418 -53.30 -33.91 2.92
C THR A 418 -52.10 -34.49 2.19
N LEU A 419 -52.23 -35.73 1.71
CA LEU A 419 -51.29 -36.33 0.75
C LEU A 419 -51.89 -36.26 -0.66
N GLY A 420 -51.39 -35.35 -1.50
CA GLY A 420 -51.83 -35.16 -2.88
C GLY A 420 -50.98 -35.95 -3.88
N ASN A 421 -51.63 -36.57 -4.87
CA ASN A 421 -51.02 -37.30 -5.99
C ASN A 421 -49.96 -38.37 -5.59
N GLY A 422 -49.93 -38.76 -4.32
CA GLY A 422 -49.01 -39.72 -3.74
C GLY A 422 -49.73 -40.94 -3.16
N ARG A 423 -48.94 -41.86 -2.58
CA ARG A 423 -49.44 -43.01 -1.83
C ARG A 423 -48.76 -43.03 -0.46
N LEU A 424 -49.52 -43.26 0.60
CA LEU A 424 -48.98 -43.50 1.93
C LEU A 424 -48.78 -45.01 2.12
N ALA A 425 -47.53 -45.43 2.30
CA ALA A 425 -47.19 -46.80 2.69
C ALA A 425 -46.78 -46.82 4.16
N MET A 426 -47.41 -47.68 4.96
CA MET A 426 -47.11 -47.84 6.38
C MET A 426 -46.57 -49.24 6.63
N THR A 427 -45.27 -49.36 6.91
CA THR A 427 -44.57 -50.62 7.16
C THR A 427 -44.00 -50.62 8.58
N PRO A 428 -44.83 -50.84 9.62
CA PRO A 428 -44.37 -50.83 11.00
C PRO A 428 -43.43 -52.01 11.29
N PRO A 429 -42.43 -51.85 12.17
CA PRO A 429 -41.58 -52.96 12.61
C PRO A 429 -42.36 -53.92 13.53
N ALA A 430 -41.83 -55.14 13.72
CA ALA A 430 -42.36 -56.08 14.70
C ALA A 430 -42.30 -55.47 16.11
N SER A 431 -43.45 -55.06 16.64
CA SER A 431 -43.57 -54.42 17.96
C SER A 431 -44.99 -54.58 18.52
N THR A 432 -45.19 -54.19 19.77
CA THR A 432 -46.52 -54.12 20.41
C THR A 432 -47.25 -52.80 20.13
N PHE A 433 -46.63 -51.86 19.40
CA PHE A 433 -47.22 -50.56 19.10
C PHE A 433 -48.11 -50.63 17.86
N SER A 434 -49.15 -49.78 17.82
CA SER A 434 -50.02 -49.65 16.65
C SER A 434 -49.23 -49.12 15.45
N GLY A 435 -49.38 -49.75 14.28
CA GLY A 435 -48.79 -49.25 13.04
C GLY A 435 -49.36 -47.90 12.61
N LEU A 436 -50.66 -47.69 12.82
CA LEU A 436 -51.36 -46.42 12.70
C LEU A 436 -52.08 -46.13 14.02
N TYR A 437 -51.78 -44.99 14.65
CA TYR A 437 -52.44 -44.55 15.87
C TYR A 437 -53.33 -43.35 15.56
N VAL A 438 -54.61 -43.45 15.91
CA VAL A 438 -55.58 -42.37 15.76
C VAL A 438 -56.26 -42.15 17.11
N GLN A 439 -56.13 -40.94 17.64
CA GLN A 439 -56.77 -40.50 18.87
C GLN A 439 -57.47 -39.17 18.60
N ALA A 440 -58.70 -39.05 19.10
CA ALA A 440 -59.44 -37.81 19.04
C ALA A 440 -59.56 -37.18 20.44
N ALA A 441 -59.72 -35.85 20.50
CA ALA A 441 -60.00 -35.15 21.74
C ALA A 441 -61.36 -35.58 22.33
N SER A 442 -61.55 -35.41 23.63
CA SER A 442 -62.78 -35.82 24.34
C SER A 442 -64.07 -35.20 23.78
N ALA A 443 -63.98 -34.05 23.13
CA ALA A 443 -65.11 -33.36 22.50
C ALA A 443 -65.31 -33.70 21.00
N HIS A 444 -64.57 -34.67 20.45
CA HIS A 444 -64.69 -35.02 19.04
C HIS A 444 -66.02 -35.71 18.75
N THR A 445 -66.78 -35.15 17.80
CA THR A 445 -68.10 -35.65 17.40
C THR A 445 -68.08 -36.39 16.06
N GLY A 446 -66.99 -36.30 15.33
CA GLY A 446 -66.83 -36.89 14.00
C GLY A 446 -66.38 -38.36 14.01
N PRO A 447 -66.23 -38.97 12.82
CA PRO A 447 -65.57 -40.26 12.68
C PRO A 447 -64.11 -40.20 13.12
N LEU A 448 -63.57 -41.33 13.56
CA LEU A 448 -62.15 -41.51 13.83
C LEU A 448 -61.38 -41.90 12.54
N LEU A 449 -61.99 -42.72 11.68
CA LEU A 449 -61.38 -43.17 10.42
C LEU A 449 -62.44 -43.26 9.33
N ARG A 450 -62.10 -42.85 8.11
CA ARG A 450 -62.94 -43.02 6.91
C ARG A 450 -62.12 -43.44 5.70
N LEU A 451 -62.63 -44.41 4.95
CA LEU A 451 -62.24 -44.67 3.56
C LEU A 451 -63.39 -44.21 2.66
N TYR A 452 -63.12 -43.25 1.79
CA TYR A 452 -64.12 -42.54 0.99
C TYR A 452 -63.73 -42.54 -0.49
N ARG A 453 -64.74 -42.57 -1.37
CA ARG A 453 -64.58 -42.29 -2.82
C ARG A 453 -65.69 -41.37 -3.29
N ASP A 454 -66.92 -41.86 -3.19
CA ASP A 454 -68.17 -41.11 -3.49
C ASP A 454 -69.14 -41.11 -2.28
N THR A 455 -68.94 -42.07 -1.38
CA THR A 455 -69.65 -42.29 -0.12
C THR A 455 -68.72 -43.09 0.79
N ASP A 456 -69.00 -43.14 2.09
CA ASP A 456 -68.23 -43.92 3.06
C ASP A 456 -68.24 -45.40 2.64
N LYS A 457 -67.05 -45.94 2.35
CA LYS A 457 -66.85 -47.38 2.07
C LYS A 457 -66.50 -48.14 3.33
N PHE A 458 -65.80 -47.46 4.24
CA PHE A 458 -65.47 -47.92 5.57
C PHE A 458 -65.45 -46.69 6.48
N SER A 459 -66.12 -46.72 7.61
CA SER A 459 -66.02 -45.65 8.60
C SER A 459 -66.05 -46.21 10.02
N VAL A 460 -65.31 -45.55 10.92
CA VAL A 460 -65.33 -45.79 12.36
C VAL A 460 -65.79 -44.51 13.01
N ASP A 461 -66.91 -44.54 13.75
CA ASP A 461 -67.43 -43.37 14.45
C ASP A 461 -66.66 -43.08 15.76
N LYS A 462 -67.05 -42.02 16.47
CA LYS A 462 -66.41 -41.60 17.73
C LYS A 462 -66.49 -42.65 18.85
N ASP A 463 -67.49 -43.53 18.82
CA ASP A 463 -67.72 -44.56 19.83
C ASP A 463 -67.05 -45.89 19.42
N GLY A 464 -66.39 -45.92 18.26
CA GLY A 464 -65.73 -47.10 17.70
C GLY A 464 -66.64 -47.99 16.85
N ASN A 465 -67.89 -47.59 16.59
CA ASN A 465 -68.78 -48.38 15.74
C ASN A 465 -68.24 -48.35 14.30
N THR A 466 -68.20 -49.52 13.66
CA THR A 466 -67.69 -49.67 12.30
C THR A 466 -68.82 -49.88 11.30
N SER A 467 -68.83 -49.09 10.23
CA SER A 467 -69.72 -49.25 9.08
C SER A 467 -68.90 -49.63 7.85
N VAL A 468 -69.31 -50.67 7.13
CA VAL A 468 -68.67 -51.12 5.88
C VAL A 468 -69.72 -51.21 4.79
N ALA A 469 -69.55 -50.42 3.73
CA ALA A 469 -70.47 -50.43 2.60
C ALA A 469 -70.04 -51.46 1.54
N GLY A 470 -70.98 -52.33 1.13
CA GLY A 470 -70.76 -53.39 0.14
C GLY A 470 -70.84 -54.79 0.74
N ARG A 471 -70.57 -55.81 -0.09
CA ARG A 471 -70.58 -57.20 0.36
C ARG A 471 -69.33 -57.47 1.20
N VAL A 472 -69.46 -57.42 2.52
CA VAL A 472 -68.48 -58.04 3.42
C VAL A 472 -68.49 -59.54 3.10
N LYS A 473 -67.38 -60.07 2.58
CA LYS A 473 -67.27 -61.50 2.28
C LYS A 473 -67.45 -62.24 3.62
N PRO A 474 -68.55 -62.99 3.83
CA PRO A 474 -68.84 -63.55 5.14
C PRO A 474 -67.77 -64.60 5.48
N PHE A 475 -67.29 -64.52 6.73
CA PHE A 475 -66.49 -65.46 7.51
C PHE A 475 -65.76 -66.57 6.75
N THR A 476 -64.44 -66.61 6.93
CA THR A 476 -63.53 -67.75 6.70
C THR A 476 -63.84 -68.94 7.63
N GLY A 477 -65.09 -69.37 7.70
CA GLY A 477 -65.44 -70.67 8.23
C GLY A 477 -65.00 -71.75 7.24
N GLU A 478 -64.63 -72.93 7.74
CA GLU A 478 -64.39 -74.10 6.90
C GLU A 478 -65.60 -74.27 5.97
N SER A 479 -65.35 -74.21 4.67
CA SER A 479 -66.37 -74.41 3.65
C SER A 479 -65.97 -75.57 2.77
N GLY A 480 -66.92 -76.41 2.38
CA GLY A 480 -66.67 -77.41 1.36
C GLY A 480 -67.82 -77.55 0.39
N THR A 481 -67.48 -77.94 -0.83
CA THR A 481 -68.44 -78.13 -1.92
C THR A 481 -69.14 -79.47 -1.75
N LEU A 482 -70.46 -79.47 -1.90
CA LEU A 482 -71.25 -80.69 -1.91
C LEU A 482 -70.97 -81.47 -3.21
N SER A 483 -70.74 -82.77 -3.11
CA SER A 483 -70.66 -83.64 -4.29
C SER A 483 -72.07 -84.04 -4.69
N LEU A 484 -72.61 -83.39 -5.71
CA LEU A 484 -73.98 -83.63 -6.18
C LEU A 484 -74.10 -84.98 -6.87
N GLN A 485 -75.20 -85.70 -6.62
CA GLN A 485 -75.44 -87.07 -7.06
C GLN A 485 -76.79 -87.18 -7.78
N SER A 486 -77.09 -88.34 -8.36
CA SER A 486 -78.40 -88.66 -8.95
C SER A 486 -78.96 -87.62 -9.95
N GLY A 487 -78.06 -86.98 -10.71
CA GLY A 487 -78.39 -85.98 -11.73
C GLY A 487 -78.67 -84.56 -11.20
N TRP A 488 -78.53 -84.33 -9.88
CA TRP A 488 -78.63 -82.99 -9.31
C TRP A 488 -77.44 -82.14 -9.73
N THR A 489 -77.71 -80.88 -10.09
CA THR A 489 -76.68 -79.91 -10.51
C THR A 489 -76.91 -78.56 -9.84
N ASN A 490 -75.93 -77.65 -9.86
CA ASN A 490 -76.12 -76.32 -9.31
C ASN A 490 -77.09 -75.52 -10.18
N TYR A 491 -78.14 -74.94 -9.58
CA TYR A 491 -79.07 -74.04 -10.25
C TYR A 491 -78.45 -72.66 -10.35
N ASP A 492 -78.06 -72.25 -11.57
CA ASP A 492 -77.52 -70.91 -11.85
C ASP A 492 -76.45 -70.48 -10.81
N ALA A 493 -75.29 -71.16 -10.90
CA ALA A 493 -74.19 -70.99 -9.97
C ALA A 493 -73.65 -69.55 -9.88
N THR A 494 -73.92 -68.73 -10.90
CA THR A 494 -73.53 -67.31 -10.92
C THR A 494 -74.37 -66.50 -9.95
N ASN A 495 -75.70 -66.68 -9.97
CA ASN A 495 -76.62 -65.88 -9.15
C ASN A 495 -76.84 -66.47 -7.74
N TYR A 496 -76.85 -67.80 -7.60
CA TYR A 496 -77.16 -68.48 -6.33
C TYR A 496 -75.96 -69.17 -5.68
N GLY A 497 -74.80 -69.15 -6.33
CA GLY A 497 -73.61 -69.86 -5.87
C GLY A 497 -73.68 -71.37 -6.08
N THR A 498 -72.55 -72.05 -5.87
CA THR A 498 -72.49 -73.50 -5.85
C THR A 498 -72.97 -74.05 -4.50
N ALA A 499 -73.48 -75.27 -4.53
CA ALA A 499 -73.87 -76.02 -3.34
C ALA A 499 -72.66 -76.22 -2.43
N THR A 500 -72.68 -75.56 -1.28
CA THR A 500 -71.60 -75.61 -0.29
C THR A 500 -72.18 -75.78 1.11
N VAL A 501 -71.40 -76.41 1.99
CA VAL A 501 -71.63 -76.41 3.43
C VAL A 501 -70.60 -75.49 4.07
N ARG A 502 -71.01 -74.71 5.07
CA ARG A 502 -70.10 -73.90 5.87
C ARG A 502 -70.32 -74.14 7.34
N LYS A 503 -69.22 -74.22 8.09
CA LYS A 503 -69.23 -74.34 9.54
C LYS A 503 -69.07 -72.96 10.18
N SER A 504 -70.00 -72.57 11.03
CA SER A 504 -69.87 -71.39 11.89
C SER A 504 -69.00 -71.69 13.11
N ALA A 505 -68.49 -70.64 13.75
CA ALA A 505 -67.61 -70.76 14.92
C ALA A 505 -68.31 -71.43 16.13
N ASN A 506 -69.63 -71.32 16.24
CA ASN A 506 -70.38 -72.04 17.27
C ASN A 506 -70.48 -73.55 16.99
N GLY A 507 -70.08 -74.02 15.79
CA GLY A 507 -70.10 -75.43 15.37
C GLY A 507 -71.34 -75.85 14.58
N THR A 508 -72.15 -74.91 14.08
CA THR A 508 -73.33 -75.21 13.26
C THR A 508 -72.92 -75.27 11.78
N ALA A 509 -73.32 -76.32 11.08
CA ALA A 509 -73.18 -76.40 9.64
C ALA A 509 -74.40 -75.77 8.97
N TYR A 510 -74.18 -74.99 7.93
CA TYR A 510 -75.21 -74.35 7.10
C TYR A 510 -74.99 -74.73 5.65
N LEU A 511 -76.04 -75.15 4.96
CA LEU A 511 -75.98 -75.30 3.51
C LEU A 511 -76.29 -73.99 2.79
N PHE A 512 -75.61 -73.81 1.68
CA PHE A 512 -75.77 -72.69 0.77
C PHE A 512 -75.89 -73.21 -0.66
N GLY A 513 -76.55 -72.43 -1.50
CA GLY A 513 -76.75 -72.73 -2.91
C GLY A 513 -78.18 -73.13 -3.22
N ARG A 514 -78.44 -73.25 -4.52
CA ARG A 514 -79.70 -73.74 -5.07
C ARG A 514 -79.36 -74.83 -6.07
N LEU A 515 -80.14 -75.91 -6.08
CA LEU A 515 -79.90 -77.05 -6.94
C LEU A 515 -80.99 -77.15 -8.02
N GLN A 516 -80.59 -77.50 -9.23
CA GLN A 516 -81.49 -77.93 -10.29
C GLN A 516 -81.79 -79.41 -10.06
N ALA A 517 -83.07 -79.77 -10.07
CA ALA A 517 -83.51 -81.10 -9.72
C ALA A 517 -83.03 -82.16 -10.70
N GLY A 518 -82.47 -83.24 -10.16
CA GLY A 518 -82.22 -84.50 -10.86
C GLY A 518 -83.35 -85.48 -10.59
N THR A 519 -83.01 -86.73 -10.22
CA THR A 519 -84.00 -87.69 -9.72
C THR A 519 -84.50 -87.22 -8.35
N ALA A 520 -85.81 -87.05 -8.21
CA ALA A 520 -86.42 -86.52 -6.99
C ALA A 520 -87.50 -87.47 -6.42
N THR A 521 -87.10 -88.68 -6.05
CA THR A 521 -87.96 -89.66 -5.37
C THR A 521 -87.51 -89.88 -3.93
N ASN A 522 -88.40 -90.40 -3.08
CA ASN A 522 -88.08 -90.74 -1.69
C ASN A 522 -86.86 -91.69 -1.63
N GLY A 523 -85.88 -91.35 -0.80
CA GLY A 523 -84.62 -92.08 -0.59
C GLY A 523 -83.46 -91.60 -1.48
N THR A 524 -83.71 -90.74 -2.47
CA THR A 524 -82.67 -90.32 -3.43
C THR A 524 -81.54 -89.56 -2.74
N LEU A 525 -80.30 -89.90 -3.07
CA LEU A 525 -79.10 -89.16 -2.67
C LEU A 525 -78.96 -87.90 -3.53
N VAL A 526 -79.10 -86.74 -2.90
CA VAL A 526 -78.96 -85.43 -3.56
C VAL A 526 -77.49 -85.04 -3.62
N ALA A 527 -76.76 -85.20 -2.51
CA ALA A 527 -75.35 -84.88 -2.45
C ALA A 527 -74.65 -85.55 -1.26
N THR A 528 -73.32 -85.58 -1.27
CA THR A 528 -72.50 -85.88 -0.08
C THR A 528 -71.75 -84.66 0.42
N LEU A 529 -71.63 -84.57 1.73
CA LEU A 529 -70.83 -83.57 2.43
C LEU A 529 -69.34 -83.89 2.28
N PRO A 530 -68.46 -82.87 2.26
CA PRO A 530 -67.06 -83.02 1.86
C PRO A 530 -66.24 -83.98 2.73
N ASN A 531 -66.47 -83.97 4.04
CA ASN A 531 -65.77 -84.81 5.02
C ASN A 531 -66.57 -84.85 6.35
N SER A 532 -66.11 -85.67 7.30
CA SER A 532 -66.79 -85.91 8.58
C SER A 532 -66.88 -84.71 9.51
N SER A 533 -66.12 -83.63 9.29
CA SER A 533 -66.21 -82.40 10.09
C SER A 533 -67.55 -81.67 9.91
N TYR A 534 -68.30 -82.01 8.85
CA TYR A 534 -69.62 -81.46 8.53
C TYR A 534 -70.77 -82.42 8.83
N TRP A 535 -70.50 -83.67 9.23
CA TRP A 535 -71.55 -84.65 9.43
C TRP A 535 -72.25 -84.37 10.76
N PRO A 536 -73.59 -84.39 10.81
CA PRO A 536 -74.29 -84.34 12.08
C PRO A 536 -74.07 -85.63 12.87
N LEU A 537 -74.17 -85.56 14.20
CA LEU A 537 -74.14 -86.75 15.05
C LEU A 537 -75.45 -87.55 15.02
N VAL A 538 -76.54 -86.90 14.64
CA VAL A 538 -77.88 -87.50 14.51
C VAL A 538 -78.52 -87.04 13.22
N ARG A 539 -79.31 -87.90 12.58
CA ARG A 539 -80.18 -87.52 11.46
C ARG A 539 -81.01 -86.26 11.73
N HIS A 540 -80.89 -85.27 10.85
CA HIS A 540 -81.71 -84.05 10.89
C HIS A 540 -82.61 -83.95 9.65
N PRO A 541 -83.92 -84.19 9.78
CA PRO A 541 -84.89 -83.90 8.73
C PRO A 541 -85.21 -82.40 8.70
N PHE A 542 -85.24 -81.85 7.49
CA PHE A 542 -85.50 -80.45 7.19
C PHE A 542 -86.69 -80.37 6.26
N PRO A 543 -87.90 -80.14 6.79
CA PRO A 543 -89.05 -79.86 5.95
C PRO A 543 -88.79 -78.55 5.20
N HIS A 544 -88.77 -78.64 3.88
CA HIS A 544 -88.49 -77.52 2.99
C HIS A 544 -89.58 -77.45 1.93
N ARG A 545 -90.09 -76.26 1.66
CA ARG A 545 -91.06 -76.05 0.58
C ARG A 545 -90.34 -75.65 -0.70
N ALA A 546 -90.55 -76.37 -1.79
CA ALA A 546 -89.95 -76.04 -3.07
C ALA A 546 -90.54 -74.72 -3.60
N PRO A 547 -89.73 -73.79 -4.15
CA PRO A 547 -90.20 -72.47 -4.55
C PRO A 547 -91.24 -72.46 -5.67
N GLN A 548 -91.30 -73.51 -6.48
CA GLN A 548 -92.25 -73.65 -7.59
C GLN A 548 -93.22 -74.79 -7.30
N GLY A 549 -94.51 -74.49 -7.27
CA GLY A 549 -95.58 -75.50 -7.23
C GLY A 549 -96.05 -75.96 -5.85
N GLY A 550 -95.51 -75.40 -4.76
CA GLY A 550 -95.99 -75.71 -3.40
C GLY A 550 -95.71 -77.13 -2.94
N VAL A 551 -94.78 -77.82 -3.59
CA VAL A 551 -94.31 -79.16 -3.24
C VAL A 551 -93.53 -79.08 -1.93
N ASP A 552 -93.87 -79.95 -1.00
CA ASP A 552 -93.15 -80.13 0.26
C ASP A 552 -92.11 -81.23 0.06
N VAL A 553 -90.87 -80.91 0.35
CA VAL A 553 -89.71 -81.81 0.30
C VAL A 553 -89.07 -81.83 1.68
N THR A 554 -89.00 -82.98 2.31
CA THR A 554 -88.18 -83.14 3.50
C THR A 554 -86.80 -83.62 3.09
N LEU A 555 -85.78 -82.80 3.30
CA LEU A 555 -84.39 -83.18 3.12
C LEU A 555 -83.83 -83.76 4.41
N LEU A 556 -83.05 -84.82 4.33
CA LEU A 556 -82.39 -85.43 5.48
C LEU A 556 -80.88 -85.34 5.30
N VAL A 557 -80.19 -84.81 6.31
CA VAL A 557 -78.74 -84.97 6.45
C VAL A 557 -78.49 -86.06 7.49
N ASN A 558 -77.77 -87.11 7.12
CA ASN A 558 -77.52 -88.26 8.00
C ASN A 558 -76.10 -88.27 8.59
N GLU A 559 -75.85 -89.22 9.50
CA GLU A 559 -74.60 -89.31 10.28
C GLU A 559 -73.36 -89.66 9.44
N ILE A 560 -73.55 -90.06 8.18
CA ILE A 560 -72.47 -90.39 7.23
C ILE A 560 -72.28 -89.31 6.15
N GLY A 561 -72.91 -88.14 6.35
CA GLY A 561 -72.72 -86.98 5.49
C GLY A 561 -73.48 -87.00 4.19
N GLU A 562 -74.55 -87.78 4.08
CA GLU A 562 -75.40 -87.78 2.90
C GLU A 562 -76.57 -86.81 3.08
N LEU A 563 -76.83 -86.00 2.05
CA LEU A 563 -78.03 -85.22 1.89
C LEU A 563 -79.01 -86.00 1.00
N ARG A 564 -80.14 -86.44 1.56
CA ARG A 564 -81.14 -87.28 0.88
C ARG A 564 -82.51 -86.62 0.87
N ILE A 565 -83.35 -87.03 -0.08
CA ILE A 565 -84.80 -86.77 -0.03
C ILE A 565 -85.42 -87.81 0.90
N TYR A 566 -85.96 -87.38 2.02
CA TYR A 566 -86.64 -88.23 2.99
C TYR A 566 -88.14 -88.37 2.70
N ASP A 567 -88.76 -87.29 2.23
CA ASP A 567 -90.15 -87.30 1.79
C ASP A 567 -90.36 -86.22 0.72
N ILE A 568 -91.30 -86.45 -0.21
CA ILE A 568 -91.60 -85.50 -1.28
C ILE A 568 -93.04 -85.65 -1.76
N SER A 569 -93.79 -84.54 -1.79
CA SER A 569 -95.21 -84.54 -2.16
C SER A 569 -95.48 -84.34 -3.66
N GLY A 570 -94.45 -84.17 -4.50
CA GLY A 570 -94.60 -83.96 -5.95
C GLY A 570 -93.28 -83.73 -6.70
N THR A 571 -93.34 -83.36 -7.98
CA THR A 571 -92.12 -83.13 -8.78
C THR A 571 -91.53 -81.76 -8.50
N VAL A 572 -90.24 -81.69 -8.14
CA VAL A 572 -89.49 -80.43 -8.00
C VAL A 572 -88.59 -80.18 -9.20
N THR A 573 -88.50 -78.92 -9.63
CA THR A 573 -87.61 -78.47 -10.71
C THR A 573 -86.31 -77.90 -10.17
N ASN A 574 -86.32 -77.32 -8.97
CA ASN A 574 -85.16 -76.85 -8.24
C ASN A 574 -85.42 -76.86 -6.73
N LEU A 575 -84.35 -76.87 -5.95
CA LEU A 575 -84.41 -76.94 -4.49
C LEU A 575 -83.43 -75.93 -3.89
N SER A 576 -83.92 -75.06 -3.01
CA SER A 576 -83.05 -74.18 -2.23
C SER A 576 -82.43 -74.97 -1.08
N LEU A 577 -81.13 -74.78 -0.85
CA LEU A 577 -80.46 -75.31 0.34
C LEU A 577 -80.43 -74.28 1.49
N ALA A 578 -80.84 -73.03 1.22
CA ALA A 578 -80.87 -71.98 2.23
C ALA A 578 -81.85 -72.35 3.36
N GLY A 579 -81.41 -72.14 4.61
CA GLY A 579 -82.20 -72.46 5.81
C GLY A 579 -81.97 -73.88 6.36
N ILE A 580 -81.21 -74.72 5.65
CA ILE A 580 -80.81 -76.04 6.16
C ILE A 580 -79.57 -75.85 7.02
N SER A 581 -79.69 -76.19 8.30
CA SER A 581 -78.58 -76.11 9.24
C SER A 581 -78.68 -77.11 10.38
N TRP A 582 -77.55 -77.63 10.85
CA TRP A 582 -77.50 -78.57 11.96
C TRP A 582 -76.32 -78.29 12.90
N PRO A 583 -76.46 -78.54 14.20
CA PRO A 583 -75.32 -78.59 15.10
C PRO A 583 -74.40 -79.77 14.74
N LEU A 584 -73.10 -79.60 14.89
CA LEU A 584 -72.09 -80.65 14.70
C LEU A 584 -71.67 -81.31 16.02
N TRP A 585 -72.40 -81.05 17.12
CA TRP A 585 -72.10 -81.50 18.48
C TRP A 585 -73.23 -82.32 19.09
#